data_AF-A0A179UK83-F1
#
_entry.id   AF-A0A179UK83-F1
#
_cell.length_a   1.000
_cell.length_b   1.000
_cell.length_c   1.000
_cell.angle_alpha   90.00
_cell.angle_beta   90.00
_cell.angle_gamma   90.00
#
_symmetry.space_group_name_H-M   'P 1'
#
loop_
_entity.id
_entity.type
_entity.pdbx_description
1 polymer ?
#
loop_
_entity_poly.entity_id
_entity_poly.type
_entity_poly.pdbx_seq_one_letter_code
_entity_poly.pdbx_strand_id
1 'polypeptide(L)'
;MLSLPRHRILKRARGSQRLVRQNCDTEQYIYVALALDITLGLLSSRTARAAMTRITRAFDENLPSHLQQFLGISDAGIANSIDRFVDIMYMQTPLIIIDGNMTDPANPACHHRDVWSGTFNPLKHEILLNKQLVEDMVNASESRQVLRRFQFQFVNLFFHEIGGHLLFTYLYHGLPSTPRQVTPPNWREQDQEEDIGESGRTLETVVFGGTVEFFDIPEARIKKNKTLQPHFFPE
;
A
#
# COMPACT_ATOMS: atom_id res chain seq x y z
N MET A 1 -30.58 -13.18 7.44
CA MET A 1 -29.30 -12.59 7.92
C MET A 1 -28.66 -11.89 6.74
N LEU A 2 -28.52 -10.56 6.77
CA LEU A 2 -27.72 -9.86 5.77
C LEU A 2 -26.25 -10.19 6.06
N SER A 3 -25.56 -10.82 5.11
CA SER A 3 -24.13 -11.10 5.22
C SER A 3 -23.39 -9.79 5.44
N LEU A 4 -22.52 -9.74 6.46
CA LEU A 4 -21.61 -8.61 6.61
C LEU A 4 -20.77 -8.50 5.34
N PRO A 5 -20.56 -7.28 4.81
CA PRO A 5 -19.76 -7.11 3.61
C PRO A 5 -18.31 -7.56 3.88
N ARG A 6 -17.69 -8.19 2.88
CA ARG A 6 -16.35 -8.79 2.95
C ARG A 6 -15.30 -7.81 3.48
N HIS A 7 -15.32 -6.57 2.99
CA HIS A 7 -14.33 -5.55 3.34
C HIS A 7 -14.86 -4.62 4.43
N ARG A 8 -14.05 -4.43 5.46
CA ARG A 8 -14.30 -3.46 6.53
C ARG A 8 -13.62 -2.15 6.15
N ILE A 9 -14.43 -1.19 5.70
CA ILE A 9 -13.99 0.14 5.32
C ILE A 9 -14.61 1.16 6.26
N LEU A 10 -13.76 1.94 6.92
CA LEU A 10 -14.14 3.07 7.77
C LEU A 10 -13.69 4.37 7.11
N LYS A 11 -14.19 5.48 7.62
CA LYS A 11 -13.73 6.83 7.26
C LYS A 11 -13.63 7.71 8.48
N ARG A 12 -12.73 8.69 8.43
CA ARG A 12 -12.72 9.83 9.35
C ARG A 12 -12.62 11.15 8.59
N ALA A 13 -13.23 12.19 9.14
CA ALA A 13 -13.13 13.55 8.61
C ALA A 13 -11.82 14.20 9.06
N ARG A 14 -11.36 15.22 8.31
CA ARG A 14 -10.19 16.02 8.69
C ARG A 14 -10.39 16.66 10.06
N GLY A 15 -9.38 16.58 10.92
CA GLY A 15 -9.42 17.07 12.29
C GLY A 15 -10.22 16.17 13.25
N SER A 16 -10.74 15.03 12.80
CA SER A 16 -11.51 14.11 13.64
C SER A 16 -10.74 12.83 13.92
N GLN A 17 -10.87 12.33 15.15
CA GLN A 17 -10.45 10.97 15.53
C GLN A 17 -11.59 9.95 15.41
N ARG A 18 -12.82 10.40 15.14
CA ARG A 18 -13.98 9.52 15.09
C ARG A 18 -14.00 8.75 13.79
N LEU A 19 -13.91 7.42 13.90
CA LEU A 19 -14.13 6.50 12.80
C LEU A 19 -15.61 6.21 12.63
N VAL A 20 -16.08 6.29 11.39
CA VAL A 20 -17.45 5.98 10.99
C VAL A 20 -17.40 4.94 9.88
N ARG A 21 -18.31 3.97 9.91
CA ARG A 21 -18.41 2.97 8.84
C ARG A 21 -18.71 3.65 7.50
N GLN A 22 -17.99 3.24 6.46
CA GLN A 22 -18.34 3.62 5.09
C GLN A 22 -19.51 2.74 4.62
N ASN A 23 -20.58 3.38 4.13
CA ASN A 23 -21.75 2.66 3.61
C ASN A 23 -21.38 1.89 2.35
N CYS A 24 -21.86 0.66 2.21
CA CYS A 24 -21.44 -0.25 1.15
C CYS A 24 -22.06 0.04 -0.22
N ASP A 25 -23.09 0.88 -0.27
CA ASP A 25 -23.83 1.30 -1.46
C ASP A 25 -23.28 2.59 -2.09
N THR A 26 -22.18 3.14 -1.58
CA THR A 26 -21.58 4.36 -2.13
C THR A 26 -20.44 4.03 -3.10
N GLU A 27 -20.20 4.94 -4.04
CA GLU A 27 -19.10 4.84 -5.01
C GLU A 27 -17.73 4.70 -4.33
N GLN A 28 -17.47 5.43 -3.24
CA GLN A 28 -16.23 5.30 -2.48
C GLN A 28 -16.01 3.85 -2.01
N TYR A 29 -17.04 3.22 -1.47
CA TYR A 29 -16.93 1.84 -1.00
C TYR A 29 -16.69 0.90 -2.17
N ILE A 30 -17.53 0.99 -3.21
CA ILE A 30 -17.50 0.09 -4.35
C ILE A 30 -16.13 0.15 -5.06
N TYR A 31 -15.63 1.35 -5.33
CA TYR A 31 -14.36 1.54 -6.03
C TYR A 31 -13.15 1.08 -5.22
N VAL A 32 -13.15 1.32 -3.90
CA VAL A 32 -12.08 0.85 -3.00
C VAL A 32 -12.13 -0.68 -2.85
N ALA A 33 -13.33 -1.25 -2.66
CA ALA A 33 -13.52 -2.69 -2.58
C ALA A 33 -13.09 -3.41 -3.87
N LEU A 34 -13.45 -2.87 -5.04
CA LEU A 34 -13.07 -3.41 -6.34
C LEU A 34 -11.55 -3.45 -6.49
N ALA A 35 -10.87 -2.34 -6.18
CA ALA A 35 -9.41 -2.28 -6.24
C ALA A 35 -8.76 -3.30 -5.30
N LEU A 36 -9.28 -3.43 -4.08
CA LEU A 36 -8.80 -4.39 -3.09
C LEU A 36 -8.96 -5.85 -3.57
N ASP A 37 -10.12 -6.22 -4.11
CA ASP A 37 -10.36 -7.55 -4.66
C ASP A 37 -9.41 -7.87 -5.84
N ILE A 38 -9.17 -6.90 -6.74
CA ILE A 38 -8.20 -7.05 -7.83
C ILE A 38 -6.79 -7.26 -7.27
N THR A 39 -6.39 -6.47 -6.26
CA THR A 39 -5.08 -6.62 -5.60
C THR A 39 -4.90 -8.01 -4.98
N LEU A 40 -5.92 -8.55 -4.30
CA LEU A 40 -5.85 -9.92 -3.78
C LEU A 40 -5.65 -10.94 -4.91
N GLY A 41 -6.33 -10.73 -6.05
CA GLY A 41 -6.11 -11.48 -7.28
C GLY A 41 -4.64 -11.45 -7.73
N LEU A 42 -4.05 -10.25 -7.78
CA LEU A 42 -2.66 -10.04 -8.16
C LEU A 42 -1.67 -10.68 -7.19
N LEU A 43 -1.88 -10.55 -5.88
CA LEU A 43 -1.05 -11.17 -4.84
C LEU A 43 -1.03 -12.71 -4.94
N SER A 44 -2.09 -13.31 -5.49
CA SER A 44 -2.16 -14.75 -5.76
C SER A 44 -1.47 -15.18 -7.06
N SER A 45 -1.05 -14.25 -7.90
CA SER A 45 -0.37 -14.58 -9.14
C SER A 45 1.00 -15.23 -8.87
N ARG A 46 1.42 -16.13 -9.76
CA ARG A 46 2.75 -16.76 -9.70
C ARG A 46 3.87 -15.72 -9.70
N THR A 47 3.72 -14.66 -10.50
CA THR A 47 4.69 -13.57 -10.60
C THR A 47 4.83 -12.82 -9.28
N ALA A 48 3.71 -12.42 -8.67
CA ALA A 48 3.74 -11.72 -7.38
C ALA A 48 4.31 -12.60 -6.27
N ARG A 49 3.90 -13.87 -6.19
CA ARG A 49 4.42 -14.82 -5.18
C ARG A 49 5.92 -15.02 -5.32
N ALA A 50 6.42 -15.25 -6.54
CA ALA A 50 7.85 -15.38 -6.79
C ALA A 50 8.63 -14.11 -6.44
N ALA A 51 8.08 -12.93 -6.74
CA ALA A 51 8.67 -11.65 -6.36
C ALA A 51 8.73 -11.49 -4.84
N MET A 52 7.62 -11.71 -4.13
CA MET A 52 7.57 -11.67 -2.67
C MET A 52 8.58 -12.64 -2.05
N THR A 53 8.73 -13.87 -2.56
CA THR A 53 9.71 -14.84 -2.06
C THR A 53 11.14 -14.31 -2.17
N ARG A 54 11.50 -13.76 -3.33
CA ARG A 54 12.85 -13.20 -3.56
C ARG A 54 13.13 -11.99 -2.68
N ILE A 55 12.14 -11.11 -2.52
CA ILE A 55 12.28 -9.91 -1.68
C ILE A 55 12.37 -10.32 -0.21
N THR A 56 11.59 -11.31 0.25
CA THR A 56 11.71 -11.87 1.61
C THR A 56 13.09 -12.47 1.86
N ARG A 57 13.65 -13.21 0.90
CA ARG A 57 15.03 -13.72 0.99
C ARG A 57 16.03 -12.57 1.18
N ALA A 58 15.97 -11.56 0.30
CA ALA A 58 16.86 -10.40 0.38
C ALA A 58 16.67 -9.62 1.69
N PHE A 59 15.44 -9.48 2.17
CA PHE A 59 15.16 -8.86 3.46
C PHE A 59 15.85 -9.63 4.59
N ASP A 60 15.61 -10.95 4.68
CA ASP A 60 16.15 -11.79 5.75
C ASP A 60 17.69 -11.79 5.76
N GLU A 61 18.32 -11.98 4.60
CA GLU A 61 19.78 -12.06 4.47
C GLU A 61 20.50 -10.77 4.88
N ASN A 62 19.82 -9.63 4.82
CA ASN A 62 20.36 -8.34 5.23
C ASN A 62 20.04 -7.98 6.70
N LEU A 63 19.41 -8.87 7.45
CA LEU A 63 19.24 -8.70 8.90
C LEU A 63 20.44 -9.26 9.69
N PRO A 64 20.70 -8.72 10.90
CA PRO A 64 21.49 -9.43 11.90
C PRO A 64 20.97 -10.86 12.11
N SER A 65 21.88 -11.83 12.24
CA SER A 65 21.54 -13.26 12.32
C SER A 65 20.51 -13.62 13.39
N HIS A 66 20.47 -12.88 14.51
CA HIS A 66 19.50 -13.10 15.59
C HIS A 66 18.07 -12.59 15.26
N LEU A 67 17.89 -11.82 14.19
CA LEU A 67 16.59 -11.33 13.71
C LEU A 67 16.09 -12.10 12.48
N GLN A 68 16.96 -12.89 11.84
CA GLN A 68 16.63 -13.72 10.68
C GLN A 68 15.61 -14.79 11.03
N GLN A 69 14.48 -14.81 10.31
CA GLN A 69 13.42 -15.80 10.48
C GLN A 69 13.58 -16.97 9.52
N PHE A 70 14.32 -16.78 8.42
CA PHE A 70 14.45 -17.74 7.34
C PHE A 70 15.88 -18.24 7.12
N LEU A 71 16.76 -18.08 8.13
CA LEU A 71 18.10 -18.64 8.13
C LEU A 71 18.04 -20.17 7.96
N GLY A 72 18.65 -20.68 6.89
CA GLY A 72 18.64 -22.10 6.54
C GLY A 72 17.31 -22.61 5.97
N ILE A 73 16.30 -21.77 5.80
CA ILE A 73 15.02 -22.13 5.17
C ILE A 73 15.11 -21.97 3.66
N SER A 74 14.67 -22.95 2.89
CA SER A 74 14.66 -22.90 1.42
C SER A 74 13.63 -21.91 0.87
N ASP A 75 13.76 -21.53 -0.40
CA ASP A 75 12.79 -20.63 -1.06
C ASP A 75 11.38 -21.23 -1.09
N ALA A 76 11.25 -22.56 -1.17
CA ALA A 76 9.97 -23.24 -1.07
C ALA A 76 9.35 -23.06 0.34
N GLY A 77 10.18 -23.05 1.40
CA GLY A 77 9.73 -22.75 2.75
C GLY A 77 9.23 -21.32 2.91
N ILE A 78 9.94 -20.34 2.33
CA ILE A 78 9.49 -18.94 2.29
C ILE A 78 8.19 -18.79 1.50
N ALA A 79 8.10 -19.43 0.32
CA ALA A 79 6.90 -19.40 -0.51
C ALA A 79 5.67 -19.94 0.25
N ASN A 80 5.82 -21.01 1.04
CA ASN A 80 4.73 -21.51 1.89
C ASN A 80 4.26 -20.48 2.93
N SER A 81 5.16 -19.67 3.49
CA SER A 81 4.78 -18.59 4.43
C SER A 81 4.04 -17.45 3.73
N ILE A 82 4.43 -17.12 2.49
CA ILE A 82 3.73 -16.15 1.65
C ILE A 82 2.35 -16.67 1.26
N ASP A 83 2.22 -17.95 0.92
CA ASP A 83 0.93 -18.55 0.59
C ASP A 83 -0.04 -18.45 1.77
N ARG A 84 0.42 -18.75 2.99
CA ARG A 84 -0.38 -18.55 4.22
C ARG A 84 -0.80 -17.10 4.41
N PHE A 85 0.10 -16.14 4.17
CA PHE A 85 -0.24 -14.72 4.25
C PHE A 85 -1.35 -14.35 3.26
N VAL A 86 -1.20 -14.76 1.99
CA VAL A 86 -2.19 -14.51 0.95
C VAL A 86 -3.53 -15.15 1.32
N ASP A 87 -3.55 -16.39 1.81
CA ASP A 87 -4.76 -17.06 2.26
C ASP A 87 -5.46 -16.29 3.40
N ILE A 88 -4.72 -15.77 4.37
CA ILE A 88 -5.25 -14.91 5.43
C ILE A 88 -5.89 -13.64 4.83
N MET A 89 -5.22 -12.98 3.88
CA MET A 89 -5.75 -11.78 3.22
C MET A 89 -7.02 -12.07 2.41
N TYR A 90 -7.13 -13.26 1.81
CA TYR A 90 -8.35 -13.68 1.11
C TYR A 90 -9.53 -13.88 2.06
N MET A 91 -9.26 -14.48 3.22
CA MET A 91 -10.29 -14.74 4.24
C MET A 91 -10.73 -13.47 4.97
N GLN A 92 -9.78 -12.58 5.28
CA GLN A 92 -10.04 -11.32 5.95
C GLN A 92 -9.02 -10.27 5.51
N THR A 93 -9.48 -9.28 4.75
CA THR A 93 -8.64 -8.13 4.40
C THR A 93 -8.34 -7.28 5.63
N PRO A 94 -7.24 -6.50 5.62
CA PRO A 94 -6.97 -5.51 6.64
C PRO A 94 -8.09 -4.48 6.76
N LEU A 95 -8.10 -3.77 7.89
CA LEU A 95 -9.00 -2.63 8.09
C LEU A 95 -8.58 -1.50 7.15
N ILE A 96 -9.49 -1.04 6.30
CA ILE A 96 -9.24 0.11 5.42
C ILE A 96 -9.85 1.37 6.04
N ILE A 97 -9.08 2.43 6.13
CA ILE A 97 -9.55 3.73 6.64
C ILE A 97 -9.36 4.79 5.56
N ILE A 98 -10.46 5.35 5.07
CA ILE A 98 -10.47 6.54 4.22
C ILE A 98 -10.25 7.75 5.14
N ASP A 99 -9.04 8.29 5.13
CA ASP A 99 -8.54 9.19 6.15
C ASP A 99 -8.46 10.65 5.69
N GLY A 100 -9.28 11.51 6.29
CA GLY A 100 -9.24 12.96 6.08
C GLY A 100 -8.06 13.69 6.73
N ASN A 101 -7.31 13.03 7.62
CA ASN A 101 -6.11 13.59 8.26
C ASN A 101 -4.84 13.37 7.42
N MET A 102 -4.86 12.45 6.45
CA MET A 102 -3.82 12.35 5.43
C MET A 102 -3.96 13.51 4.45
N THR A 103 -3.19 14.57 4.65
CA THR A 103 -3.28 15.79 3.84
C THR A 103 -2.18 15.92 2.80
N ASP A 104 -1.10 15.16 2.92
CA ASP A 104 0.01 15.19 1.98
C ASP A 104 -0.35 14.40 0.70
N PRO A 105 -0.43 15.03 -0.47
CA PRO A 105 -0.67 14.34 -1.74
C PRO A 105 0.45 13.38 -2.12
N ALA A 106 1.67 13.57 -1.59
CA ALA A 106 2.79 12.64 -1.79
C ALA A 106 2.69 11.37 -0.93
N ASN A 107 1.70 11.32 -0.03
CA ASN A 107 1.39 10.14 0.78
C ASN A 107 -0.04 9.67 0.46
N PRO A 108 -0.21 8.87 -0.63
CA PRO A 108 -1.53 8.44 -1.10
C PRO A 108 -2.15 7.33 -0.24
N ALA A 109 -1.32 6.49 0.38
CA ALA A 109 -1.71 5.45 1.31
C ALA A 109 -0.56 5.19 2.29
N CYS A 110 -0.86 4.62 3.45
CA CYS A 110 0.19 4.09 4.32
C CYS A 110 -0.31 2.94 5.20
N HIS A 111 0.62 2.05 5.53
CA HIS A 111 0.50 1.05 6.58
C HIS A 111 1.50 1.36 7.69
N HIS A 112 1.00 1.54 8.92
CA HIS A 112 1.88 1.64 10.09
C HIS A 112 2.28 0.25 10.55
N ARG A 113 3.59 0.01 10.59
CA ARG A 113 4.16 -1.24 11.08
C ARG A 113 3.96 -1.34 12.59
N ASP A 114 3.11 -2.28 13.00
CA ASP A 114 2.81 -2.55 14.40
C ASP A 114 3.32 -3.92 14.83
N VAL A 115 3.91 -3.98 16.02
CA VAL A 115 4.32 -5.25 16.64
C VAL A 115 3.10 -6.11 16.93
N TRP A 116 3.20 -7.39 16.63
CA TRP A 116 2.13 -8.34 16.93
C TRP A 116 2.68 -9.68 17.44
N SER A 117 1.83 -10.45 18.10
CA SER A 117 2.16 -11.80 18.59
C SER A 117 0.93 -12.70 18.59
N GLY A 118 1.17 -14.02 18.66
CA GLY A 118 0.10 -15.02 18.69
C GLY A 118 -0.49 -15.29 17.32
N THR A 119 -1.82 -15.14 17.18
CA THR A 119 -2.49 -15.29 15.87
C THR A 119 -2.63 -13.93 15.21
N PHE A 120 -2.10 -13.81 13.99
CA PHE A 120 -2.18 -12.58 13.22
C PHE A 120 -3.64 -12.18 12.96
N ASN A 121 -3.98 -10.93 13.26
CA ASN A 121 -5.31 -10.39 13.01
C ASN A 121 -5.20 -9.21 12.03
N PRO A 122 -5.57 -9.39 10.74
CA PRO A 122 -5.48 -8.33 9.73
C PRO A 122 -6.23 -7.05 10.11
N LEU A 123 -7.31 -7.16 10.88
CA LEU A 123 -8.12 -6.01 11.28
C LEU A 123 -7.44 -5.08 12.30
N LYS A 124 -6.33 -5.51 12.89
CA LYS A 124 -5.49 -4.68 13.77
C LYS A 124 -4.36 -3.96 13.01
N HIS A 125 -4.18 -4.26 11.73
CA HIS A 125 -3.15 -3.68 10.89
C HIS A 125 -3.81 -2.89 9.78
N GLU A 126 -4.06 -1.62 10.07
CA GLU A 126 -4.82 -0.75 9.18
C GLU A 126 -4.00 -0.32 7.95
N ILE A 127 -4.74 -0.07 6.87
CA ILE A 127 -4.25 0.66 5.70
C ILE A 127 -5.03 1.96 5.63
N LEU A 128 -4.31 3.07 5.76
CA LEU A 128 -4.86 4.40 5.61
C LEU A 128 -4.82 4.78 4.13
N LEU A 129 -5.93 5.32 3.64
CA LEU A 129 -6.04 5.88 2.30
C LEU A 129 -6.25 7.38 2.40
N ASN A 130 -5.54 8.14 1.58
CA ASN A 130 -5.77 9.58 1.49
C ASN A 130 -7.22 9.82 1.01
N LYS A 131 -8.05 10.39 1.89
CA LYS A 131 -9.48 10.61 1.59
C LYS A 131 -9.67 11.43 0.32
N GLN A 132 -8.78 12.40 0.10
CA GLN A 132 -8.91 13.27 -1.05
C GLN A 132 -8.70 12.53 -2.37
N LEU A 133 -7.78 11.57 -2.39
CA LEU A 133 -7.52 10.73 -3.57
C LEU A 133 -8.72 9.82 -3.87
N VAL A 134 -9.39 9.31 -2.84
CA VAL A 134 -10.63 8.53 -3.00
C VAL A 134 -11.75 9.40 -3.58
N GLU A 135 -11.90 10.63 -3.11
CA GLU A 135 -12.86 11.58 -3.66
C GLU A 135 -12.55 11.94 -5.12
N ASP A 136 -11.28 12.16 -5.46
CA ASP A 136 -10.84 12.45 -6.83
C ASP A 136 -11.13 11.25 -7.76
N MET A 137 -10.96 10.01 -7.30
CA MET A 137 -11.38 8.81 -8.04
C MET A 137 -12.89 8.75 -8.27
N VAL A 138 -13.70 9.10 -7.26
CA VAL A 138 -15.17 9.13 -7.41
C VAL A 138 -15.59 10.18 -8.42
N ASN A 139 -15.00 11.37 -8.36
CA ASN A 139 -15.26 12.45 -9.33
C ASN A 139 -14.84 12.06 -10.76
N ALA A 140 -13.83 11.19 -10.91
CA ALA A 140 -13.39 10.69 -12.20
C ALA A 140 -14.39 9.70 -12.86
N SER A 141 -15.46 9.28 -12.18
CA SER A 141 -16.45 8.35 -12.72
C SER A 141 -17.15 8.85 -13.99
N GLU A 142 -17.20 10.16 -14.19
CA GLU A 142 -17.71 10.80 -15.40
C GLU A 142 -16.86 10.49 -16.65
N SER A 143 -15.60 10.08 -16.47
CA SER A 143 -14.71 9.68 -17.55
C SER A 143 -14.16 8.28 -17.31
N ARG A 144 -14.63 7.31 -18.10
CA ARG A 144 -14.18 5.92 -18.05
C ARG A 144 -12.65 5.78 -18.14
N GLN A 145 -11.99 6.63 -18.93
CA GLN A 145 -10.54 6.59 -19.09
C GLN A 145 -9.82 7.03 -17.80
N VAL A 146 -10.29 8.10 -17.17
CA VAL A 146 -9.68 8.64 -15.94
C VAL A 146 -9.99 7.73 -14.75
N LEU A 147 -11.22 7.24 -14.63
CA LEU A 147 -11.60 6.27 -13.60
C LEU A 147 -10.72 5.02 -13.65
N ARG A 148 -10.44 4.48 -14.85
CA ARG A 148 -9.56 3.31 -15.01
C ARG A 148 -8.13 3.56 -14.53
N ARG A 149 -7.62 4.78 -14.70
CA ARG A 149 -6.29 5.17 -14.20
C ARG A 149 -6.27 5.19 -12.68
N PHE A 150 -7.28 5.81 -12.06
CA PHE A 150 -7.42 5.76 -10.60
C PHE A 150 -7.59 4.33 -10.08
N GLN A 151 -8.42 3.51 -10.73
CA GLN A 151 -8.58 2.11 -10.35
C GLN A 151 -7.23 1.36 -10.39
N PHE A 152 -6.44 1.54 -11.44
CA PHE A 152 -5.09 0.97 -11.49
C PHE A 152 -4.19 1.51 -10.38
N GLN A 153 -4.24 2.82 -10.10
CA GLN A 153 -3.47 3.42 -9.01
C GLN A 153 -3.83 2.82 -7.65
N PHE A 154 -5.13 2.69 -7.32
CA PHE A 154 -5.57 2.10 -6.06
C PHE A 154 -5.21 0.60 -5.95
N VAL A 155 -5.27 -0.13 -7.06
CA VAL A 155 -4.78 -1.52 -7.11
C VAL A 155 -3.30 -1.58 -6.76
N ASN A 156 -2.50 -0.67 -7.33
CA ASN A 156 -1.08 -0.59 -7.04
C ASN A 156 -0.80 -0.17 -5.59
N LEU A 157 -1.51 0.84 -5.06
CA LEU A 157 -1.39 1.26 -3.66
C LEU A 157 -1.66 0.09 -2.71
N PHE A 158 -2.74 -0.66 -2.93
CA PHE A 158 -2.98 -1.84 -2.08
C PHE A 158 -1.93 -2.92 -2.28
N PHE A 159 -1.43 -3.12 -3.49
CA PHE A 159 -0.38 -4.11 -3.75
C PHE A 159 0.91 -3.76 -3.01
N HIS A 160 1.27 -2.48 -3.01
CA HIS A 160 2.36 -1.90 -2.25
C HIS A 160 2.17 -2.10 -0.74
N GLU A 161 1.07 -1.61 -0.18
CA GLU A 161 0.83 -1.63 1.26
C GLU A 161 0.66 -3.06 1.79
N ILE A 162 -0.11 -3.90 1.09
CA ILE A 162 -0.41 -5.27 1.54
C ILE A 162 0.77 -6.20 1.24
N GLY A 163 1.23 -6.24 -0.01
CA GLY A 163 2.27 -7.17 -0.45
C GLY A 163 3.67 -6.74 -0.03
N GLY A 164 3.90 -5.43 0.08
CA GLY A 164 5.21 -4.86 0.38
C GLY A 164 5.41 -4.51 1.84
N HIS A 165 4.43 -3.97 2.56
CA HIS A 165 4.63 -3.59 3.96
C HIS A 165 3.98 -4.57 4.94
N LEU A 166 2.69 -4.82 4.78
CA LEU A 166 1.93 -5.70 5.67
C LEU A 166 2.45 -7.14 5.65
N LEU A 167 2.91 -7.64 4.50
CA LEU A 167 3.59 -8.94 4.41
C LEU A 167 4.77 -9.02 5.37
N PHE A 168 5.62 -8.00 5.41
CA PHE A 168 6.81 -7.99 6.27
C PHE A 168 6.47 -7.68 7.72
N THR A 169 5.40 -6.92 7.98
CA THR A 169 4.80 -6.83 9.32
C THR A 169 4.38 -8.23 9.78
N TYR A 170 3.73 -9.02 8.93
CA TYR A 170 3.34 -10.40 9.21
C TYR A 170 4.58 -11.30 9.43
N LEU A 171 5.45 -11.45 8.44
CA LEU A 171 6.56 -12.42 8.51
C LEU A 171 7.52 -12.18 9.69
N TYR A 172 7.67 -10.93 10.12
CA TYR A 172 8.64 -10.53 11.14
C TYR A 172 7.97 -9.98 12.42
N HIS A 173 6.70 -10.26 12.67
CA HIS A 173 6.02 -9.81 13.90
C HIS A 173 6.07 -8.29 14.14
N GLY A 174 6.15 -7.50 13.07
CA GLY A 174 6.23 -6.05 13.10
C GLY A 174 7.64 -5.47 13.31
N LEU A 175 8.71 -6.25 13.43
CA LEU A 175 10.09 -5.75 13.56
C LEU A 175 11.09 -6.70 12.91
N PRO A 176 12.17 -6.22 12.26
CA PRO A 176 12.64 -4.83 12.23
C PRO A 176 12.05 -4.01 11.07
N SER A 177 12.49 -2.75 10.95
CA SER A 177 12.29 -1.93 9.76
C SER A 177 12.91 -2.58 8.52
N THR A 178 12.44 -2.16 7.34
CA THR A 178 12.96 -2.67 6.07
C THR A 178 14.45 -2.33 5.91
N PRO A 179 15.33 -3.32 5.66
CA PRO A 179 16.75 -3.07 5.42
C PRO A 179 16.96 -2.22 4.18
N ARG A 180 17.94 -1.29 4.21
CA ARG A 180 18.27 -0.41 3.08
C ARG A 180 18.54 -1.15 1.77
N GLN A 181 19.05 -2.38 1.82
CA GLN A 181 19.32 -3.20 0.65
C GLN A 181 18.03 -3.64 -0.07
N VAL A 182 16.89 -3.56 0.59
CA VAL A 182 15.56 -3.74 -0.01
C VAL A 182 15.03 -2.36 -0.45
N THR A 183 15.70 -1.78 -1.43
CA THR A 183 15.34 -0.49 -2.02
C THR A 183 15.37 -0.61 -3.55
N PRO A 184 14.43 0.01 -4.29
CA PRO A 184 14.46 -0.07 -5.74
C PRO A 184 15.70 0.64 -6.32
N PRO A 185 16.31 0.13 -7.40
CA PRO A 185 17.49 0.75 -8.02
C PRO A 185 17.27 2.19 -8.51
N ASN A 186 16.02 2.54 -8.84
CA ASN A 186 15.64 3.86 -9.35
C ASN A 186 15.22 4.84 -8.25
N TRP A 187 15.21 4.40 -6.99
CA TRP A 187 14.94 5.24 -5.84
C TRP A 187 16.21 6.02 -5.47
N ARG A 188 16.37 7.22 -6.05
CA ARG A 188 17.55 8.05 -5.82
C ARG A 188 17.54 8.58 -4.38
N GLU A 189 18.72 8.50 -3.76
CA GLU A 189 19.12 8.98 -2.42
C GLU A 189 18.99 10.51 -2.23
N GLN A 190 17.93 11.13 -2.73
CA GLN A 190 17.65 12.54 -2.45
C GLN A 190 16.80 12.59 -1.17
N ASP A 191 17.48 12.88 -0.06
CA ASP A 191 16.94 13.25 1.25
C ASP A 191 16.50 12.09 2.19
N GLN A 192 17.20 10.95 2.18
CA GLN A 192 17.04 9.96 3.25
C GLN A 192 17.99 10.27 4.41
N GLU A 193 17.50 11.02 5.40
CA GLU A 193 18.13 11.13 6.74
C GLU A 193 18.12 9.78 7.50
N GLU A 194 17.37 8.78 7.02
CA GLU A 194 17.22 7.47 7.66
C GLU A 194 17.65 6.32 6.75
N ASP A 195 18.46 5.41 7.30
CA ASP A 195 19.07 4.24 6.64
C ASP A 195 18.04 3.09 6.44
N ILE A 196 16.83 3.40 5.97
CA ILE A 196 15.66 2.49 5.89
C ILE A 196 15.29 2.21 4.43
N GLY A 197 15.07 0.93 4.12
CA GLY A 197 14.61 0.49 2.79
C GLY A 197 13.11 0.62 2.56
N GLU A 198 12.67 0.25 1.36
CA GLU A 198 11.32 0.46 0.86
C GLU A 198 10.82 -0.81 0.14
N SER A 199 10.14 -1.69 0.87
CA SER A 199 9.72 -3.01 0.37
C SER A 199 8.49 -2.95 -0.56
N GLY A 200 7.65 -1.92 -0.43
CA GLY A 200 6.50 -1.68 -1.30
C GLY A 200 6.92 -1.36 -2.72
N ARG A 201 7.72 -0.31 -2.88
CA ARG A 201 8.34 0.13 -4.14
C ARG A 201 9.26 -0.93 -4.72
N THR A 202 9.96 -1.68 -3.89
CA THR A 202 10.77 -2.81 -4.37
C THR A 202 9.87 -3.86 -5.03
N LEU A 203 8.74 -4.21 -4.39
CA LEU A 203 7.77 -5.15 -4.96
C LEU A 203 7.14 -4.61 -6.26
N GLU A 204 6.74 -3.35 -6.29
CA GLU A 204 6.24 -2.69 -7.51
C GLU A 204 7.26 -2.78 -8.64
N THR A 205 8.52 -2.48 -8.36
CA THR A 205 9.59 -2.48 -9.36
C THR A 205 9.80 -3.87 -9.95
N VAL A 206 9.79 -4.91 -9.10
CA VAL A 206 9.99 -6.30 -9.56
C VAL A 206 8.79 -6.81 -10.36
N VAL A 207 7.56 -6.42 -10.00
CA VAL A 207 6.35 -6.99 -10.62
C VAL A 207 5.85 -6.16 -11.81
N PHE A 208 5.91 -4.83 -11.71
CA PHE A 208 5.40 -3.90 -12.73
C PHE A 208 6.51 -3.23 -13.56
N GLY A 209 7.78 -3.42 -13.21
CA GLY A 209 8.91 -2.85 -13.94
C GLY A 209 9.21 -1.38 -13.58
N GLY A 210 8.62 -0.84 -12.53
CA GLY A 210 8.90 0.50 -12.01
C GLY A 210 8.11 0.85 -10.75
N THR A 211 8.47 1.95 -10.09
CA THR A 211 7.71 2.52 -8.97
C THR A 211 6.51 3.28 -9.52
N VAL A 212 5.32 2.73 -9.30
CA VAL A 212 4.05 3.14 -9.94
C VAL A 212 3.04 3.70 -8.94
N GLU A 213 3.39 3.80 -7.67
CA GLU A 213 2.59 4.45 -6.61
C GLU A 213 2.10 5.86 -7.00
N PHE A 214 2.92 6.56 -7.79
CA PHE A 214 2.67 7.92 -8.30
C PHE A 214 2.26 7.96 -9.77
N PHE A 215 1.91 6.82 -10.38
CA PHE A 215 1.57 6.76 -11.79
C PHE A 215 0.38 7.67 -12.11
N ASP A 216 0.68 8.78 -12.78
CA ASP A 216 -0.25 9.66 -13.48
C ASP A 216 -1.43 10.17 -12.61
N ILE A 217 -1.12 10.74 -11.44
CA ILE A 217 -2.04 11.65 -10.76
C ILE A 217 -2.41 12.71 -11.80
N PRO A 218 -3.66 12.78 -12.30
CA PRO A 218 -4.03 13.81 -13.25
C PRO A 218 -3.67 15.16 -12.64
N GLU A 219 -2.95 16.02 -13.38
CA GLU A 219 -2.34 17.30 -12.94
C GLU A 219 -3.28 18.31 -12.25
N ALA A 220 -4.54 17.96 -11.97
CA ALA A 220 -5.57 18.80 -11.37
C ALA A 220 -5.17 19.44 -10.02
N ARG A 221 -4.13 18.96 -9.33
CA ARG A 221 -3.68 19.54 -8.04
C ARG A 221 -2.26 20.09 -8.00
N ILE A 222 -1.32 19.62 -8.82
CA ILE A 222 0.07 20.12 -8.76
C ILE A 222 0.13 21.60 -9.21
N LYS A 223 -0.80 22.04 -10.07
CA LYS A 223 -0.85 23.43 -10.55
C LYS A 223 -1.54 24.44 -9.61
N LYS A 224 -2.16 24.02 -8.49
CA LYS A 224 -2.82 24.96 -7.57
C LYS A 224 -1.91 25.63 -6.53
N ASN A 225 -0.66 25.18 -6.40
CA ASN A 225 0.33 25.80 -5.49
C ASN A 225 1.44 26.60 -6.20
N LYS A 226 1.30 26.89 -7.50
CA LYS A 226 2.13 27.87 -8.21
C LYS A 226 1.30 29.08 -8.63
N THR A 227 0.74 29.78 -7.66
CA THR A 227 0.43 31.21 -7.81
C THR A 227 1.17 31.94 -6.72
N LEU A 228 2.33 32.48 -7.06
CA LEU A 228 2.85 33.73 -6.51
C LEU A 228 3.95 34.28 -7.44
N GLN A 229 3.70 35.52 -7.85
CA GLN A 229 4.60 36.55 -8.41
C GLN A 229 4.82 36.57 -9.94
N PRO A 230 4.26 37.57 -10.65
CA PRO A 230 4.69 37.92 -11.99
C PRO A 230 5.98 38.75 -11.89
N HIS A 231 7.09 38.22 -12.38
CA HIS A 231 8.26 39.05 -12.61
C HIS A 231 8.15 39.72 -13.98
N PHE A 232 7.90 41.03 -13.92
CA PHE A 232 8.17 42.00 -14.98
C PHE A 232 9.62 41.86 -15.47
N PHE A 233 9.81 41.82 -16.79
CA PHE A 233 11.07 42.16 -17.41
C PHE A 233 11.00 43.62 -17.86
N PRO A 234 11.94 44.51 -17.47
CA PRO A 234 12.24 45.70 -18.24
C PRO A 234 13.21 45.37 -19.38
N GLU A 235 13.14 46.20 -20.42
CA GLU A 235 13.84 46.17 -21.71
C GLU A 235 15.38 46.02 -21.63
#